data_AF-A0A0S3S5G2-F1
#
_entry.id   AF-A0A0S3S5G2-F1
#
_cell.length_a   1.000
_cell.length_b   1.000
_cell.length_c   1.000
_cell.angle_alpha   90.00
_cell.angle_beta   90.00
_cell.angle_gamma   90.00
#
_symmetry.space_group_name_H-M   'P 1'
#
loop_
_entity.id
_entity.type
_entity.pdbx_description
1 polymer ?
#
loop_
_entity_poly.entity_id
_entity_poly.type
_entity_poly.pdbx_seq_one_letter_code
_entity_poly.pdbx_strand_id
1 'polypeptide(L)'
;MDDFVGRVMFDLNEIPKPVPPNSPLAPQWYKLEDMRGEKAKGELMLAVWMGTQADEAFLDAWHSDAATVGPKAVANIRLKVYLSPKLWYVRVNVIEAQDLISSDKTRYPEVFVKANLGNQFSRIRASQSKTINPMWNEDLMFVVAKPFEEPLVLTAEDRVGPNKDEILEGLSFLYTMCRGGLTISL
;
A
#
# COMPACT_ATOMS: atom_id res chain seq x y z
N MET A 1 16.36 15.76 -4.18
CA MET A 1 14.90 15.82 -4.39
C MET A 1 14.66 15.08 -5.68
N ASP A 2 13.86 14.02 -5.65
CA ASP A 2 13.43 13.38 -6.89
C ASP A 2 12.37 14.28 -7.51
N ASP A 3 12.71 14.86 -8.66
CA ASP A 3 11.79 15.70 -9.42
C ASP A 3 10.76 14.80 -10.11
N PHE A 4 9.47 15.09 -9.89
CA PHE A 4 8.38 14.33 -10.51
C PHE A 4 8.35 14.58 -12.02
N VAL A 5 8.54 13.51 -12.81
CA VAL A 5 8.65 13.59 -14.28
C VAL A 5 7.30 13.35 -14.99
N GLY A 6 6.36 12.62 -14.38
CA GLY A 6 5.04 12.32 -14.94
C GLY A 6 4.49 10.96 -14.50
N ARG A 7 3.23 10.67 -14.85
CA ARG A 7 2.55 9.38 -14.60
C ARG A 7 1.71 8.92 -15.80
N VAL A 8 1.32 7.64 -15.81
CA VAL A 8 0.29 7.09 -16.72
C VAL A 8 -0.76 6.40 -15.84
N MET A 9 -2.04 6.63 -16.10
CA MET A 9 -3.15 6.03 -15.37
C MET A 9 -3.93 5.10 -16.30
N PHE A 10 -4.32 3.92 -15.78
CA PHE A 10 -5.11 2.94 -16.52
C PHE A 10 -6.41 2.65 -15.75
N ASP A 11 -7.55 2.65 -16.44
CA ASP A 11 -8.76 2.02 -15.90
C ASP A 11 -8.62 0.51 -16.02
N LEU A 12 -8.71 -0.20 -14.89
CA LEU A 12 -8.61 -1.66 -14.86
C LEU A 12 -9.68 -2.36 -15.70
N ASN A 13 -10.83 -1.71 -15.93
CA ASN A 13 -11.90 -2.23 -16.79
C ASN A 13 -11.53 -2.19 -18.28
N GLU A 14 -10.65 -1.28 -18.67
CA GLU A 14 -10.17 -1.10 -20.04
C GLU A 14 -8.95 -1.97 -20.35
N ILE A 15 -8.33 -2.56 -19.32
CA ILE A 15 -7.17 -3.44 -19.53
C ILE A 15 -7.63 -4.77 -20.14
N PRO A 16 -7.16 -5.10 -21.36
CA PRO A 16 -7.53 -6.34 -22.03
C PRO A 16 -7.04 -7.57 -21.26
N LYS A 17 -7.88 -8.61 -21.25
CA LYS A 17 -7.47 -9.96 -20.86
C LYS A 17 -6.91 -10.66 -22.09
N PRO A 18 -5.69 -11.22 -22.06
CA PRO A 18 -5.18 -12.03 -23.17
C PRO A 18 -6.18 -13.16 -23.44
N VAL A 19 -6.54 -13.34 -24.71
CA VAL A 19 -7.34 -14.48 -25.14
C VAL A 19 -6.39 -15.42 -25.89
N PRO A 20 -6.02 -16.57 -25.33
CA PRO A 20 -5.28 -17.59 -26.08
C PRO A 20 -6.07 -17.94 -27.35
N PRO A 21 -5.46 -18.00 -28.55
CA PRO A 21 -4.02 -18.17 -28.81
C PRO A 21 -3.29 -16.89 -29.29
N ASN A 22 -3.90 -15.70 -29.15
CA ASN A 22 -3.39 -14.51 -29.83
C ASN A 22 -2.37 -13.74 -28.98
N SER A 23 -1.15 -13.70 -29.51
CA SER A 23 -0.03 -12.74 -29.38
C SER A 23 0.09 -11.88 -28.11
N PRO A 24 1.30 -11.71 -27.54
CA PRO A 24 1.53 -10.67 -26.52
C PRO A 24 1.05 -9.33 -27.05
N LEU A 25 0.35 -8.56 -26.20
CA LEU A 25 -0.10 -7.23 -26.58
C LEU A 25 1.13 -6.37 -26.88
N ALA A 26 1.19 -5.85 -28.09
CA ALA A 26 2.29 -5.01 -28.52
C ALA A 26 2.42 -3.80 -27.58
N PRO A 27 3.64 -3.43 -27.14
CA PRO A 27 3.87 -2.21 -26.39
C PRO A 27 3.36 -0.99 -27.18
N GLN A 28 2.70 -0.07 -26.49
CA GLN A 28 2.15 1.16 -27.04
C GLN A 28 2.72 2.38 -26.31
N TRP A 29 2.81 3.52 -27.00
CA TRP A 29 3.25 4.78 -26.43
C TRP A 29 2.10 5.46 -25.66
N TYR A 30 2.30 5.70 -24.36
CA TYR A 30 1.36 6.41 -23.50
C TYR A 30 1.92 7.78 -23.14
N LYS A 31 1.10 8.82 -23.30
CA LYS A 31 1.48 10.19 -22.93
C LYS A 31 1.51 10.32 -21.42
N LEU A 32 2.55 10.97 -20.90
CA LEU A 32 2.64 11.25 -19.48
C LEU A 32 1.65 12.35 -19.07
N GLU A 33 1.15 12.21 -17.86
CA GLU A 33 0.33 13.20 -17.17
C GLU A 33 1.10 13.80 -16.00
N ASP A 34 0.80 15.05 -15.66
CA ASP A 34 1.32 15.69 -14.47
C ASP A 34 0.52 15.26 -13.21
N MET A 35 0.86 15.82 -12.05
CA MET A 35 0.15 15.51 -10.79
C MET A 35 -1.34 15.90 -10.82
N ARG A 36 -1.72 16.84 -11.70
CA ARG A 36 -3.09 17.35 -11.87
C ARG A 36 -3.87 16.56 -12.93
N GLY A 37 -3.22 15.62 -13.64
CA GLY A 37 -3.83 14.87 -14.74
C GLY A 37 -3.78 15.58 -16.09
N GLU A 38 -3.04 16.69 -16.18
CA GLU A 38 -2.84 17.41 -17.44
C GLU A 38 -1.68 16.80 -18.24
N LYS A 39 -1.67 16.99 -19.56
CA LYS A 39 -0.61 16.44 -20.42
C LYS A 39 0.76 16.99 -20.02
N ALA A 40 1.65 16.10 -19.60
CA ALA A 40 3.05 16.39 -19.30
C ALA A 40 3.95 16.17 -20.52
N LYS A 41 5.22 16.56 -20.41
CA LYS A 41 6.21 16.37 -21.46
C LYS A 41 6.78 14.95 -21.39
N GLY A 42 6.49 14.14 -22.41
CA GLY A 42 7.09 12.82 -22.59
C GLY A 42 6.07 11.73 -22.89
N GLU A 43 6.56 10.62 -23.43
CA GLU A 43 5.77 9.42 -23.72
C GLU A 43 6.52 8.21 -23.15
N LEU A 44 5.76 7.25 -22.64
CA LEU A 44 6.25 6.01 -22.04
C LEU A 44 5.68 4.83 -22.81
N MET A 45 6.55 3.98 -23.35
CA MET A 45 6.14 2.78 -24.07
C MET A 45 5.87 1.64 -23.08
N LEU A 46 4.63 1.16 -23.00
CA LEU A 46 4.20 0.10 -22.08
C LEU A 46 3.37 -0.96 -22.81
N ALA A 47 3.46 -2.22 -22.36
CA ALA A 47 2.48 -3.26 -22.68
C ALA A 47 1.76 -3.65 -21.39
N VAL A 48 0.42 -3.58 -21.37
CA VAL A 48 -0.40 -3.79 -20.17
C VAL A 48 -1.54 -4.75 -20.49
N TRP A 49 -1.70 -5.81 -19.69
CA TRP A 49 -2.76 -6.81 -19.82
C TRP A 49 -3.14 -7.41 -18.47
N MET A 50 -4.33 -8.01 -18.39
CA MET A 50 -4.83 -8.74 -17.22
C MET A 50 -4.52 -10.24 -17.38
N GLY A 51 -3.45 -10.72 -16.74
CA GLY A 51 -3.05 -12.14 -16.78
C GLY A 51 -3.27 -12.91 -15.47
N THR A 52 -3.23 -14.24 -15.57
CA THR A 52 -3.15 -15.21 -14.47
C THR A 52 -1.73 -15.79 -14.38
N GLN A 53 -1.39 -16.47 -13.28
CA GLN A 53 -0.06 -17.07 -13.09
C GLN A 53 0.28 -18.16 -14.14
N ALA A 54 -0.72 -18.71 -14.83
CA ALA A 54 -0.53 -19.68 -15.92
C ALA A 54 -0.24 -19.02 -17.28
N ASP A 55 -0.40 -17.70 -17.38
CA ASP A 55 -0.12 -16.95 -18.60
C ASP A 55 1.37 -16.61 -18.64
N GLU A 56 2.18 -17.58 -19.06
CA GLU A 56 3.63 -17.45 -19.29
C GLU A 56 3.94 -16.55 -20.49
N ALA A 57 3.42 -15.32 -20.53
CA ALA A 57 3.69 -14.32 -21.57
C ALA A 57 5.09 -13.69 -21.48
N PHE A 58 5.99 -14.24 -20.66
CA PHE A 58 7.28 -13.61 -20.36
C PHE A 58 8.51 -14.42 -20.75
N LEU A 59 8.38 -15.68 -21.19
CA LEU A 59 9.53 -16.41 -21.74
C LEU A 59 10.05 -15.77 -23.05
N ASP A 60 9.15 -15.11 -23.80
CA ASP A 60 9.43 -14.48 -25.09
C ASP A 60 9.54 -12.95 -25.03
N ALA A 61 9.77 -12.34 -23.85
CA ALA A 61 10.08 -10.91 -23.74
C ALA A 61 11.48 -10.64 -24.34
N TRP A 62 11.53 -10.66 -25.67
CA TRP A 62 12.72 -10.56 -26.50
C TRP A 62 13.36 -9.18 -26.31
N HIS A 63 14.68 -9.16 -26.24
CA HIS A 63 15.44 -7.92 -26.37
C HIS A 63 15.11 -7.26 -27.70
N SER A 64 14.95 -5.93 -27.73
CA SER A 64 15.11 -5.25 -29.00
C SER A 64 16.54 -5.51 -29.48
N ASP A 65 16.70 -6.07 -30.69
CA ASP A 65 18.01 -6.35 -31.34
C ASP A 65 18.90 -5.10 -31.47
N ALA A 66 18.37 -3.92 -31.12
CA ALA A 66 19.05 -2.63 -31.13
C ALA A 66 20.05 -2.42 -29.96
N ALA A 67 20.08 -3.27 -28.93
CA ALA A 67 20.97 -3.09 -27.79
C ALA A 67 21.81 -4.34 -27.50
N THR A 68 23.12 -4.26 -27.76
CA THR A 68 24.10 -5.28 -27.36
C THR A 68 24.23 -5.32 -25.83
N VAL A 69 23.36 -6.07 -25.16
CA VAL A 69 23.42 -6.23 -23.70
C VAL A 69 24.51 -7.25 -23.33
N GLY A 70 25.51 -6.81 -22.58
CA GLY A 70 26.55 -7.71 -22.05
C GLY A 70 25.98 -8.74 -21.05
N PRO A 71 26.71 -9.84 -20.77
CA PRO A 71 26.22 -10.97 -19.96
C PRO A 71 25.75 -10.61 -18.53
N LYS A 72 26.21 -9.48 -17.97
CA LYS A 72 25.72 -8.96 -16.68
C LYS A 72 24.30 -8.37 -16.76
N ALA A 73 23.91 -7.81 -17.90
CA ALA A 73 22.57 -7.27 -18.09
C ALA A 73 21.54 -8.41 -18.24
N VAL A 74 21.91 -9.50 -18.91
CA VAL A 74 21.07 -10.71 -19.09
C VAL A 74 20.59 -11.28 -17.75
N ALA A 75 21.38 -11.15 -16.68
CA ALA A 75 20.97 -11.58 -15.34
C ALA A 75 19.82 -10.73 -14.75
N ASN A 76 19.75 -9.44 -15.10
CA ASN A 76 18.66 -8.54 -14.69
C ASN A 76 17.41 -8.68 -15.57
N ILE A 77 17.51 -9.44 -16.65
CA ILE A 77 16.44 -9.69 -17.63
C ILE A 77 15.71 -11.01 -17.34
N ARG A 78 16.36 -11.92 -16.60
CA ARG A 78 15.70 -13.14 -16.14
C ARG A 78 14.56 -12.77 -15.19
N LEU A 79 13.35 -13.16 -15.58
CA LEU A 79 12.15 -13.09 -14.73
C LEU A 79 12.46 -13.56 -13.32
N LYS A 80 12.22 -12.68 -12.34
CA LYS A 80 11.96 -13.14 -10.98
C LYS A 80 10.67 -13.95 -11.05
N VAL A 81 10.78 -15.26 -10.87
CA VAL A 81 9.64 -16.13 -10.58
C VAL A 81 9.01 -15.60 -9.30
N TYR A 82 7.89 -14.91 -9.41
CA TYR A 82 7.09 -14.54 -8.26
C TYR A 82 6.45 -15.84 -7.76
N LEU A 83 7.03 -16.44 -6.71
CA LEU A 83 6.26 -17.33 -5.85
C LEU A 83 5.06 -16.51 -5.38
N SER A 84 3.87 -16.71 -5.96
CA SER A 84 2.65 -16.00 -5.58
C SER A 84 2.52 -16.09 -4.06
N PRO A 85 2.77 -15.00 -3.33
CA PRO A 85 2.79 -15.07 -1.89
C PRO A 85 1.38 -15.42 -1.43
N LYS A 86 1.27 -16.34 -0.47
CA LYS A 86 -0.03 -16.62 0.16
C LYS A 86 -0.46 -15.35 0.89
N LEU A 87 -1.53 -14.73 0.41
CA LEU A 87 -2.12 -13.54 1.02
C LEU A 87 -3.02 -13.92 2.19
N TRP A 88 -3.07 -13.04 3.19
CA TRP A 88 -3.85 -13.18 4.41
C TRP A 88 -4.55 -11.87 4.73
N TYR A 89 -5.68 -11.95 5.43
CA TYR A 89 -6.32 -10.79 6.02
C TYR A 89 -5.93 -10.68 7.50
N VAL A 90 -5.43 -9.51 7.89
CA VAL A 90 -5.21 -9.14 9.29
C VAL A 90 -6.35 -8.22 9.70
N ARG A 91 -7.22 -8.69 10.59
CA ARG A 91 -8.24 -7.87 11.25
C ARG A 91 -7.66 -7.34 12.55
N VAL A 92 -7.71 -6.03 12.72
CA VAL A 92 -7.31 -5.32 13.92
C VAL A 92 -8.55 -4.66 14.49
N ASN A 93 -8.95 -5.05 15.69
CA ASN A 93 -10.05 -4.41 16.40
C ASN A 93 -9.46 -3.44 17.43
N VAL A 94 -9.74 -2.15 17.29
CA VAL A 94 -9.28 -1.09 18.19
C VAL A 94 -10.45 -0.70 19.08
N ILE A 95 -10.36 -1.06 20.37
CA ILE A 95 -11.48 -0.98 21.31
C ILE A 95 -11.48 0.36 22.03
N GLU A 96 -10.43 0.61 22.82
CA GLU A 96 -10.29 1.77 23.69
C GLU A 96 -8.81 2.05 23.94
N ALA A 97 -8.52 3.22 24.52
CA ALA A 97 -7.25 3.56 25.15
C ALA A 97 -7.51 4.12 26.54
N GLN A 98 -6.59 3.94 27.48
CA GLN A 98 -6.73 4.41 28.86
C GLN A 98 -5.61 5.37 29.27
N ASP A 99 -5.95 6.32 30.14
CA ASP A 99 -5.03 7.25 30.81
C ASP A 99 -4.11 8.06 29.89
N LEU A 100 -4.61 8.46 28.71
CA LEU A 100 -3.84 9.22 27.74
C LEU A 100 -3.42 10.61 28.27
N ILE A 101 -2.14 10.95 28.10
CA ILE A 101 -1.57 12.22 28.55
C ILE A 101 -1.51 13.19 27.38
N SER A 102 -2.38 14.21 27.37
CA SER A 102 -2.30 15.31 26.40
C SER A 102 -1.32 16.41 26.87
N SER A 103 -0.65 17.04 25.90
CA SER A 103 0.22 18.19 26.11
C SER A 103 -0.57 19.43 26.57
N ASP A 104 -1.81 19.57 26.09
CA ASP A 104 -2.72 20.68 26.40
C ASP A 104 -3.74 20.26 27.46
N LYS A 105 -3.44 20.61 28.72
CA LYS A 105 -4.32 20.31 29.87
C LYS A 105 -5.57 21.19 29.93
N THR A 106 -5.74 22.14 29.01
CA THR A 106 -6.90 23.05 29.01
C THR A 106 -8.11 22.49 28.26
N ARG A 107 -7.93 21.39 27.50
CA ARG A 107 -8.99 20.72 26.75
C ARG A 107 -8.93 19.21 26.90
N TYR A 108 -10.01 18.55 26.49
CA TYR A 108 -9.97 17.11 26.25
C TYR A 108 -9.32 16.83 24.89
N PRO A 109 -8.47 15.80 24.80
CA PRO A 109 -7.83 15.44 23.55
C PRO A 109 -8.85 14.93 22.54
N GLU A 110 -8.65 15.27 21.26
CA GLU A 110 -9.42 14.74 20.14
C GLU A 110 -8.64 13.57 19.55
N VAL A 111 -8.71 12.43 20.26
CA VAL A 111 -7.86 11.28 19.97
C VAL A 111 -8.41 10.47 18.81
N PHE A 112 -7.54 10.13 17.87
CA PHE A 112 -7.79 9.15 16.82
C PHE A 112 -6.60 8.20 16.72
N VAL A 113 -6.81 7.02 16.14
CA VAL A 113 -5.76 6.01 15.98
C VAL A 113 -5.38 5.89 14.50
N LYS A 114 -4.08 5.91 14.22
CA LYS A 114 -3.50 5.51 12.93
C LYS A 114 -2.92 4.11 13.04
N ALA A 115 -3.16 3.30 12.03
CA ALA A 115 -2.63 1.96 11.90
C ALA A 115 -1.88 1.83 10.59
N ASN A 116 -0.62 1.41 10.69
CA ASN A 116 0.28 1.24 9.56
C ASN A 116 0.75 -0.21 9.51
N LEU A 117 0.61 -0.85 8.36
CA LEU A 117 1.13 -2.18 8.10
C LEU A 117 1.81 -2.16 6.73
N GLY A 118 3.15 -2.10 6.75
CA GLY A 118 3.95 -1.89 5.55
C GLY A 118 3.56 -0.59 4.83
N ASN A 119 3.09 -0.72 3.59
CA ASN A 119 2.63 0.40 2.76
C ASN A 119 1.12 0.69 2.88
N GLN A 120 0.40 -0.04 3.73
CA GLN A 120 -1.03 0.19 3.98
C GLN A 120 -1.22 1.08 5.20
N PHE A 121 -2.08 2.08 5.05
CA PHE A 121 -2.38 3.07 6.08
C PHE A 121 -3.89 3.09 6.30
N SER A 122 -4.32 3.12 7.56
CA SER A 122 -5.71 3.30 7.94
C SER A 122 -5.83 4.19 9.16
N ARG A 123 -6.91 4.98 9.23
CA ARG A 123 -7.18 5.91 10.32
C ARG A 123 -8.58 5.71 10.83
N ILE A 124 -8.71 5.51 12.14
CA ILE A 124 -9.98 5.49 12.85
C ILE A 124 -10.39 6.92 13.14
N ARG A 125 -11.70 7.21 13.17
CA ARG A 125 -12.18 8.58 13.46
C ARG A 125 -11.84 8.98 14.89
N ALA A 126 -11.88 10.29 15.16
CA ALA A 126 -11.72 10.75 16.53
C ALA A 126 -12.86 10.20 17.40
N SER A 127 -12.54 9.78 18.62
CA SER A 127 -13.57 9.31 19.55
C SER A 127 -14.57 10.44 19.81
N GLN A 128 -15.86 10.10 19.86
CA GLN A 128 -16.91 11.08 20.20
C GLN A 128 -16.88 11.44 21.69
N SER A 129 -16.22 10.61 22.50
CA SER A 129 -16.10 10.80 23.94
C SER A 129 -15.02 11.83 24.25
N LYS A 130 -15.40 12.91 24.94
CA LYS A 130 -14.47 13.94 25.42
C LYS A 130 -13.84 13.52 26.74
N THR A 131 -12.86 12.62 26.67
CA THR A 131 -12.22 12.00 27.84
C THR A 131 -10.79 11.59 27.49
N ILE A 132 -9.96 11.36 28.51
CA ILE A 132 -8.62 10.77 28.39
C ILE A 132 -8.67 9.24 28.17
N ASN A 133 -9.88 8.65 28.27
CA ASN A 133 -10.15 7.22 28.05
C ASN A 133 -11.05 7.02 26.81
N PRO A 134 -10.58 7.35 25.60
CA PRO A 134 -11.39 7.26 24.40
C PRO A 134 -11.77 5.82 24.04
N MET A 135 -12.96 5.66 23.48
CA MET A 135 -13.47 4.37 22.98
C MET A 135 -13.88 4.52 21.51
N TRP A 136 -13.62 3.46 20.72
CA TRP A 136 -13.96 3.39 19.30
C TRP A 136 -14.72 2.10 18.98
N ASN A 137 -14.16 0.95 19.36
CA ASN A 137 -14.64 -0.37 18.95
C ASN A 137 -14.82 -0.49 17.43
N GLU A 138 -13.76 -0.13 16.69
CA GLU A 138 -13.74 -0.13 15.22
C GLU A 138 -12.75 -1.19 14.70
N ASP A 139 -13.13 -1.85 13.60
CA ASP A 139 -12.30 -2.83 12.91
C ASP A 139 -11.56 -2.22 11.73
N LEU A 140 -10.28 -2.56 11.61
CA LEU A 140 -9.44 -2.32 10.44
C LEU A 140 -9.07 -3.66 9.80
N MET A 141 -8.95 -3.68 8.48
CA MET A 141 -8.53 -4.85 7.72
C MET A 141 -7.37 -4.52 6.80
N PHE A 142 -6.33 -5.36 6.85
CA PHE A 142 -5.14 -5.26 6.02
C PHE A 142 -4.90 -6.57 5.26
N VAL A 143 -4.26 -6.48 4.09
CA VAL A 143 -3.85 -7.65 3.31
C VAL A 143 -2.34 -7.84 3.41
N VAL A 144 -1.87 -9.03 3.78
CA VAL A 144 -0.44 -9.27 4.00
C VAL A 144 0.03 -10.54 3.30
N ALA A 145 1.28 -10.53 2.83
CA ALA A 145 1.93 -11.70 2.25
C ALA A 145 2.62 -12.53 3.34
N LYS A 146 2.63 -13.86 3.19
CA LYS A 146 3.52 -14.73 3.97
C LYS A 146 4.89 -14.83 3.28
N PRO A 147 6.03 -14.72 4.00
CA PRO A 147 6.18 -14.51 5.45
C PRO A 147 5.78 -13.10 5.91
N PHE A 148 5.24 -13.00 7.13
CA PHE A 148 4.83 -11.71 7.71
C PHE A 148 6.07 -10.99 8.25
N GLU A 149 6.62 -10.09 7.45
CA GLU A 149 7.85 -9.35 7.78
C GLU A 149 7.56 -7.91 8.23
N GLU A 150 6.43 -7.36 7.80
CA GLU A 150 6.05 -5.97 8.05
C GLU A 150 5.38 -5.85 9.42
N PRO A 151 5.88 -4.99 10.34
CA PRO A 151 5.25 -4.79 11.63
C PRO A 151 3.94 -4.00 11.49
N LEU A 152 2.99 -4.28 12.38
CA LEU A 152 1.81 -3.44 12.58
C LEU A 152 2.19 -2.35 13.60
N VAL A 153 2.05 -1.09 13.21
CA VAL A 153 2.28 0.07 14.09
C VAL A 153 0.97 0.77 14.32
N LEU A 154 0.58 0.92 15.59
CA LEU A 154 -0.57 1.69 16.03
C LEU A 154 -0.09 2.96 16.72
N THR A 155 -0.66 4.10 16.34
CA THR A 155 -0.33 5.40 16.92
C THR A 155 -1.60 6.10 17.34
N ALA A 156 -1.72 6.42 18.63
CA ALA A 156 -2.75 7.30 19.15
C ALA A 156 -2.27 8.75 19.01
N GLU A 157 -3.07 9.58 18.33
CA GLU A 157 -2.73 10.97 18.03
C GLU A 157 -3.87 11.89 18.46
N ASP A 158 -3.52 13.06 18.97
CA ASP A 158 -4.43 14.13 19.36
C ASP A 158 -4.45 15.23 18.30
N ARG A 159 -5.64 15.59 17.83
CA ARG A 159 -5.81 16.72 16.92
C ARG A 159 -5.78 18.03 17.70
N VAL A 160 -4.65 18.73 17.60
CA VAL A 160 -4.43 20.04 18.26
C VAL A 160 -4.87 21.22 17.39
N GLY A 161 -5.07 21.02 16.08
CA GLY A 161 -5.57 22.05 15.18
C GLY A 161 -5.71 21.58 13.73
N PRO A 162 -6.10 22.48 12.81
CA PRO A 162 -6.25 22.15 11.39
C PRO A 162 -4.91 21.65 10.81
N ASN A 163 -4.87 20.41 10.33
CA ASN A 163 -3.67 19.73 9.83
C ASN A 163 -2.50 19.66 10.84
N LYS A 164 -2.79 19.78 12.13
CA LYS A 164 -1.80 19.66 13.20
C LYS A 164 -2.26 18.58 14.17
N ASP A 165 -1.58 17.44 14.08
CA ASP A 165 -1.80 16.26 14.90
C ASP A 165 -0.54 16.01 15.74
N GLU A 166 -0.71 15.71 17.03
CA GLU A 166 0.37 15.39 17.97
C GLU A 166 0.30 13.92 18.37
N ILE A 167 1.43 13.22 18.39
CA ILE A 167 1.47 11.81 18.82
C ILE A 167 1.40 11.77 20.35
N LEU A 168 0.40 11.07 20.88
CA LEU A 168 0.28 10.80 22.30
C LEU A 168 1.07 9.55 22.67
N GLU A 169 0.77 8.44 21.99
CA GLU A 169 1.44 7.16 22.19
C GLU A 169 1.58 6.39 20.88
N GLY A 170 2.60 5.55 20.79
CA GLY A 170 2.85 4.67 19.66
C GLY A 170 3.29 3.29 20.12
N LEU A 171 2.63 2.25 19.62
CA LEU A 171 2.96 0.85 19.87
C LEU A 171 3.27 0.15 18.55
N SER A 172 4.33 -0.65 18.56
CA SER A 172 4.74 -1.47 17.42
C SER A 172 4.65 -2.95 17.80
N PHE A 173 4.01 -3.73 16.93
CA PHE A 173 3.78 -5.15 17.14
C PHE A 173 4.36 -5.96 15.98
N LEU A 174 5.25 -6.88 16.33
CA LEU A 174 5.61 -8.01 15.46
C LEU A 174 4.56 -9.09 15.66
N TYR A 175 3.72 -9.32 14.66
CA TYR A 175 2.64 -10.31 14.75
C TYR A 175 3.07 -11.63 14.12
N THR A 176 2.72 -12.73 14.80
CA THR A 176 2.72 -14.07 14.23
C THR A 176 1.30 -14.58 14.30
N MET A 177 0.76 -15.07 13.17
CA MET A 177 -0.63 -15.56 13.13
C MET A 177 -0.80 -16.74 14.10
N CYS A 178 -1.41 -16.49 15.26
CA CYS A 178 -2.07 -17.52 16.06
C CYS A 178 -3.48 -17.73 15.50
N ARG A 179 -4.08 -18.91 15.67
CA ARG A 179 -5.34 -19.32 14.99
C ARG A 179 -6.60 -18.47 15.31
N GLY A 180 -6.51 -17.40 16.08
CA GLY A 180 -7.57 -16.43 16.32
C GLY A 180 -7.06 -15.03 15.97
N GLY A 181 -7.93 -14.16 15.42
CA GLY A 181 -7.58 -12.79 15.05
C GLY A 181 -6.89 -12.00 16.16
N LEU A 182 -6.21 -10.93 15.79
CA LEU A 182 -5.49 -10.08 16.73
C LEU A 182 -6.45 -9.00 17.27
N THR A 183 -6.97 -9.20 18.47
CA THR A 183 -7.70 -8.16 19.21
C THR A 183 -6.71 -7.32 20.01
N ILE A 184 -6.73 -6.00 19.84
CA ILE A 184 -5.84 -5.08 20.55
C ILE A 184 -6.69 -4.13 21.41
N SER A 185 -6.57 -4.27 22.72
CA SER A 185 -6.96 -3.25 23.68
C SER A 185 -5.72 -2.40 23.95
N LEU A 186 -5.81 -1.08 23.72
CA LEU A 186 -4.72 -0.14 24.02
C LEU A 186 -4.89 0.41 25.44
#